data_AF-A0A0H5P3Q7-F1
#
_entry.id   AF-A0A0H5P3Q7-F1
#
_cell.length_a   1.000
_cell.length_b   1.000
_cell.length_c   1.000
_cell.angle_alpha   90.00
_cell.angle_beta   90.00
_cell.angle_gamma   90.00
#
_symmetry.space_group_name_H-M   'P 1'
#
loop_
_entity.id
_entity.type
_entity.pdbx_description
1 polymer ?
#
loop_
_entity_poly.entity_id
_entity_poly.type
_entity_poly.pdbx_seq_one_letter_code
_entity_poly.pdbx_strand_id
1 'polypeptide(L)' 'MSDHPRAARLRFLMARARRGGYQLIAYPAGGGWALVDIYDGERLFECASLSDVERFLRE' A
#
# COMPACT_ATOMS: atom_id res chain seq x y z
N MET A 1 -6.24 -9.28 -22.13
CA MET A 1 -5.85 -9.06 -20.72
C MET A 1 -6.42 -7.71 -20.30
N SER A 2 -7.62 -7.67 -19.70
CA SER A 2 -8.19 -6.41 -19.25
C SER A 2 -7.45 -6.01 -17.97
N ASP A 3 -6.55 -5.04 -18.09
CA ASP A 3 -5.80 -4.51 -16.96
C ASP A 3 -6.78 -3.73 -16.09
N HIS A 4 -7.31 -4.38 -15.06
CA HIS A 4 -8.33 -3.79 -14.19
C HIS A 4 -7.74 -2.49 -13.59
N PRO A 5 -8.44 -1.34 -13.66
CA PRO A 5 -7.92 -0.07 -13.14
C PRO A 5 -7.41 -0.16 -11.70
N ARG A 6 -8.02 -1.05 -10.90
CA ARG A 6 -7.59 -1.39 -9.54
C ARG A 6 -6.20 -2.05 -9.48
N ALA A 7 -5.89 -2.96 -10.40
CA ALA A 7 -4.60 -3.64 -10.46
C ALA A 7 -3.47 -2.68 -10.87
N ALA A 8 -3.73 -1.81 -11.84
CA ALA A 8 -2.78 -0.75 -12.23
C ALA A 8 -2.50 0.21 -11.06
N ARG A 9 -3.55 0.65 -10.35
CA ARG A 9 -3.42 1.50 -9.16
C ARG A 9 -2.60 0.81 -8.07
N LEU A 10 -2.85 -0.48 -7.82
CA LEU A 10 -2.12 -1.23 -6.80
C LEU A 10 -0.62 -1.34 -7.12
N ARG A 11 -0.28 -1.67 -8.37
CA ARG A 11 1.13 -1.73 -8.81
C ARG A 11 1.84 -0.39 -8.67
N PHE A 12 1.17 0.71 -9.02
CA PHE A 12 1.71 2.05 -8.81
C PHE A 12 2.02 2.34 -7.33
N LEU A 13 1.06 2.05 -6.44
CA LEU A 13 1.22 2.27 -5.00
C LEU A 13 2.30 1.38 -4.39
N MET A 14 2.38 0.11 -4.79
CA MET A 14 3.45 -0.80 -4.37
C MET A 14 4.83 -0.28 -4.79
N ALA A 15 4.97 0.19 -6.03
CA ALA A 15 6.23 0.75 -6.51
C ALA A 15 6.61 2.04 -5.76
N ARG A 16 5.63 2.87 -5.42
CA ARG A 16 5.85 4.10 -4.63
C ARG A 16 6.23 3.78 -3.18
N ALA A 17 5.51 2.90 -2.52
CA ALA A 17 5.81 2.43 -1.16
C ALA A 17 7.25 1.91 -1.07
N ARG A 18 7.64 1.04 -2.01
CA ARG A 18 8.99 0.47 -2.05
C ARG A 18 10.09 1.52 -2.22
N ARG A 19 9.85 2.57 -3.02
CA ARG A 19 10.80 3.70 -3.13
C ARG A 19 10.94 4.49 -1.83
N GLY A 20 9.92 4.49 -0.98
CA GLY A 20 9.93 5.11 0.35
C GLY A 20 10.43 4.21 1.48
N GLY A 21 10.90 2.98 1.18
CA GLY A 21 11.32 2.03 2.22
C GLY A 21 10.18 1.22 2.84
N TYR A 22 9.01 1.18 2.19
CA TYR A 22 7.83 0.50 2.74
C TYR A 22 7.36 -0.68 1.89
N GLN A 23 6.76 -1.67 2.56
CA GLN A 23 5.97 -2.73 1.98
C GLN A 23 4.48 -2.44 2.17
N LEU A 24 3.71 -2.50 1.07
CA LEU A 24 2.24 -2.40 1.10
C LEU A 24 1.61 -3.80 1.25
N ILE A 25 0.85 -4.00 2.31
CA ILE A 25 0.19 -5.28 2.64
C ILE A 25 -1.33 -5.09 2.63
N ALA A 26 -2.05 -6.06 2.06
CA ALA A 26 -3.51 -6.14 2.16
C ALA A 26 -3.92 -7.05 3.33
N TYR A 27 -4.89 -6.64 4.14
CA TYR A 27 -5.47 -7.49 5.18
C TYR A 27 -6.67 -8.28 4.64
N PRO A 28 -6.55 -9.61 4.48
CA PRO A 28 -7.61 -10.41 3.88
C PRO A 28 -8.86 -10.53 4.78
N ALA A 29 -8.71 -10.45 6.10
CA ALA A 29 -9.81 -10.61 7.05
C ALA A 29 -10.60 -9.32 7.35
N GLY A 30 -10.04 -8.15 7.03
CA GLY A 30 -10.61 -6.84 7.42
C GLY A 30 -10.80 -5.85 6.28
N GLY A 31 -10.39 -6.17 5.05
CA GLY A 31 -10.52 -5.28 3.89
C GLY A 31 -9.60 -4.05 3.91
N GLY A 32 -8.66 -3.98 4.85
CA GLY A 32 -7.73 -2.87 5.04
C GLY A 32 -6.37 -3.06 4.37
N TRP A 33 -5.51 -2.07 4.56
CA TRP A 33 -4.15 -1.98 4.03
C TRP A 33 -3.20 -1.51 5.12
N ALA A 34 -1.96 -1.98 5.08
CA ALA A 34 -0.89 -1.47 5.92
C ALA A 34 0.35 -1.11 5.11
N LEU A 35 1.04 -0.07 5.56
CA LEU A 35 2.43 0.19 5.19
C LEU A 35 3.32 -0.26 6.33
N VAL A 36 4.29 -1.09 5.99
CA VAL A 36 5.23 -1.69 6.91
C VAL A 36 6.63 -1.28 6.48
N ASP A 37 7.50 -0.91 7.41
CA ASP A 37 8.90 -0.65 7.11
C ASP A 37 9.58 -1.92 6.55
N ILE A 38 10.38 -1.76 5.50
CA ILE A 38 11.02 -2.90 4.81
C ILE A 38 12.19 -3.50 5.58
N TYR A 39 12.79 -2.75 6.52
CA TYR A 39 13.98 -3.14 7.25
C TYR A 39 13.64 -3.87 8.55
N ASP A 40 12.73 -3.33 9.35
CA ASP A 40 12.39 -3.89 10.67
C ASP A 40 11.00 -4.53 10.73
N GLY A 41 10.16 -4.33 9.72
CA GLY A 41 8.82 -4.89 9.68
C GLY A 41 7.83 -4.16 10.60
N GLU A 42 8.17 -2.97 11.11
CA GLU A 42 7.27 -2.16 11.93
C GLU A 42 6.10 -1.64 11.08
N ARG A 43 4.89 -1.73 11.64
CA ARG A 43 3.69 -1.19 10.99
C ARG A 43 3.60 0.31 11.27
N LEU A 44 3.83 1.11 10.24
CA LEU A 44 3.84 2.57 10.32
C LEU A 44 2.46 3.18 10.06
N PHE A 45 1.64 2.52 9.25
CA PHE A 45 0.34 3.03 8.85
C PHE A 45 -0.65 1.91 8.56
N GLU A 46 -1.91 2.09 8.97
CA GLU A 46 -3.01 1.17 8.68
C GLU A 46 -4.27 1.97 8.31
N CYS A 47 -4.99 1.51 7.27
CA CYS A 47 -6.17 2.19 6.77
C CYS A 47 -7.15 1.24 6.07
N ALA A 48 -8.38 1.71 5.88
CA ALA A 48 -9.42 0.93 5.21
C ALA A 48 -9.36 1.01 3.67
N SER A 49 -8.64 1.98 3.09
CA SER A 49 -8.71 2.23 1.65
C SER A 49 -7.34 2.49 1.00
N LEU A 50 -7.23 2.20 -0.31
CA LEU A 50 -6.06 2.55 -1.12
C LEU A 50 -5.89 4.08 -1.28
N SER A 51 -6.96 4.86 -1.08
CA SER A 51 -6.88 6.32 -1.15
C SER A 51 -6.14 6.89 0.06
N ASP A 52 -6.29 6.29 1.24
CA ASP A 52 -5.55 6.67 2.43
C ASP A 52 -4.05 6.33 2.31
N VAL A 53 -3.73 5.17 1.74
CA VAL A 53 -2.34 4.78 1.38
C VAL A 53 -1.73 5.81 0.43
N GLU A 54 -2.49 6.20 -0.60
CA GLU A 54 -2.02 7.18 -1.58
C GLU A 54 -1.77 8.55 -0.95
N ARG A 55 -2.62 8.99 -0.01
CA ARG A 55 -2.41 10.23 0.74
C ARG A 55 -1.14 10.16 1.58
N PHE A 56 -0.96 9.11 2.36
CA PHE A 56 0.23 8.91 3.20
C PHE A 56 1.52 8.96 2.36
N LEU A 57 1.54 8.27 1.21
CA LEU A 57 2.74 8.22 0.38
C LEU A 57 3.04 9.53 -0.37
N ARG A 58 2.13 10.51 -0.41
CA ARG A 58 2.32 11.81 -1.09
C ARG A 58 3.01 12.85 -0.21
N GLU A 59 2.91 12.69 1.11
CA GLU A 59 3.63 13.49 2.11
C GLU A 59 5.14 13.19 2.05
#